data_AF-A0A965A700-F1
#
_entry.id   AF-A0A965A700-F1
#
_cell.length_a   1.000
_cell.length_b   1.000
_cell.length_c   1.000
_cell.angle_alpha   90.00
_cell.angle_beta   90.00
_cell.angle_gamma   90.00
#
_symmetry.space_group_name_H-M   'P 1'
#
loop_
_entity.id
_entity.type
_entity.pdbx_description
1 polymer ?
#
loop_
_entity_poly.entity_id
_entity_poly.type
_entity_poly.pdbx_seq_one_letter_code
_entity_poly.pdbx_strand_id
1 'polypeptide(L)' 'MSTIELKSDLHKIVDKIENEQLLRAIYDFLKQGENEQEGQIWKTLTEEQKNEVYLSYKESQDDKNLIDWETVKKKY' A
#
# COMPACT_ATOMS: atom_id res chain seq x y z
N MET A 1 0.20 -23.44 1.34
CA MET A 1 1.42 -23.14 2.12
C MET A 1 1.03 -22.92 3.56
N SER A 2 1.67 -23.64 4.47
CA SER A 2 1.68 -23.29 5.89
C SER A 2 2.50 -22.01 6.12
N THR A 3 2.29 -21.37 7.26
CA THR A 3 3.09 -20.20 7.68
C THR A 3 4.59 -20.49 7.72
N ILE A 4 4.97 -21.74 8.00
CA ILE A 4 6.38 -22.19 8.06
C ILE A 4 6.99 -22.23 6.66
N GLU A 5 6.28 -22.80 5.69
CA GLU A 5 6.72 -22.87 4.29
C GLU A 5 6.88 -21.47 3.70
N LEU A 6 5.92 -20.57 3.97
CA LEU A 6 5.94 -19.20 3.49
C LEU A 6 7.16 -18.41 4.02
N LYS A 7 7.46 -18.54 5.32
CA LYS A 7 8.65 -17.91 5.91
C LYS A 7 9.95 -18.42 5.29
N SER A 8 10.05 -19.75 5.12
CA SER A 8 11.20 -20.38 4.48
C SER A 8 11.41 -19.85 3.06
N ASP A 9 10.35 -19.74 2.26
CA ASP A 9 10.47 -19.29 0.89
C ASP A 9 10.78 -17.79 0.79
N LEU A 10 10.27 -16.97 1.71
CA LEU A 10 10.64 -15.56 1.80
C LEU A 10 12.14 -15.38 2.07
N HIS A 11 12.72 -16.14 3.01
CA HIS A 11 14.16 -16.11 3.27
C HIS A 11 14.98 -16.45 2.02
N LYS A 12 14.61 -17.52 1.29
CA LYS A 12 15.31 -17.90 0.05
C LYS A 12 15.23 -16.83 -1.05
N ILE A 13 14.15 -16.07 -1.10
CA ILE A 13 13.99 -14.96 -2.06
C ILE A 13 14.93 -13.83 -1.65
N VAL A 14 14.90 -13.43 -0.38
CA VAL A 14 15.74 -12.35 0.16
C VAL A 14 17.23 -12.65 -0.01
N ASP A 15 17.66 -13.89 0.25
CA ASP A 15 19.06 -14.33 0.13
C ASP A 15 19.62 -14.20 -1.30
N LYS A 16 18.76 -14.18 -2.33
CA LYS A 16 19.16 -14.05 -3.73
C LYS A 16 19.23 -12.61 -4.22
N ILE A 17 18.78 -11.65 -3.42
CA ILE A 17 18.73 -10.24 -3.83
C ILE A 17 20.07 -9.58 -3.52
N GLU A 18 20.81 -9.22 -4.56
CA GLU A 18 22.07 -8.47 -4.43
C GLU A 18 21.87 -6.95 -4.50
N ASN A 19 20.72 -6.49 -5.02
CA ASN A 19 20.42 -5.07 -5.15
C ASN A 19 20.01 -4.49 -3.78
N GLU A 20 20.88 -3.69 -3.18
CA GLU A 20 20.66 -3.06 -1.88
C GLU A 20 19.41 -2.16 -1.83
N GLN A 21 19.12 -1.41 -2.90
CA GLN A 21 17.93 -0.55 -2.95
C GLN A 21 16.65 -1.37 -2.90
N LEU A 22 16.60 -2.48 -3.64
CA LEU A 22 15.48 -3.41 -3.61
C LEU A 22 15.35 -4.07 -2.23
N LEU A 23 16.48 -4.52 -1.65
CA LEU A 23 16.49 -5.11 -0.32
C LEU A 23 16.00 -4.11 0.75
N ARG A 24 16.38 -2.84 0.62
CA ARG A 24 15.93 -1.77 1.51
C ARG A 24 14.43 -1.52 1.39
N ALA A 25 13.90 -1.46 0.16
CA ALA A 25 12.47 -1.29 -0.06
C ALA A 25 11.65 -2.45 0.52
N ILE A 26 12.12 -3.70 0.37
CA ILE A 26 11.49 -4.89 0.95
C ILE A 26 11.53 -4.83 2.48
N TYR A 27 12.66 -4.44 3.06
CA TYR A 27 12.79 -4.28 4.51
C TYR A 27 11.81 -3.25 5.05
N ASP A 28 11.77 -2.05 4.45
CA ASP A 28 10.88 -0.97 4.89
C ASP A 28 9.40 -1.39 4.78
N PHE A 29 9.04 -2.09 3.70
CA PHE A 29 7.70 -2.65 3.50
C PHE A 29 7.32 -3.70 4.55
N LEU A 30 8.17 -4.70 4.78
CA LEU A 30 7.92 -5.74 5.77
C LEU A 30 7.86 -5.16 7.19
N LYS A 31 8.68 -4.14 7.48
CA LYS A 31 8.71 -3.48 8.78
C LYS A 31 7.45 -2.66 9.04
N GLN A 32 6.93 -2.00 8.01
CA GLN A 32 5.63 -1.32 8.05
C GLN A 32 4.51 -2.33 8.33
N GLY A 33 4.46 -3.42 7.56
CA GLY A 33 3.43 -4.46 7.69
C GLY A 33 3.46 -5.23 9.02
N GLU A 34 4.64 -5.42 9.63
CA GLU A 34 4.77 -6.08 10.94
C GLU A 34 4.06 -5.31 12.07
N ASN A 35 4.07 -3.98 11.98
CA ASN A 35 3.52 -3.09 13.00
C ASN A 35 2.15 -2.52 12.61
N GLU A 36 1.72 -2.75 11.37
CA GLU A 36 0.44 -2.28 10.86
C GLU A 36 -0.71 -3.02 11.55
N GLN A 37 -1.36 -2.32 12.48
CA GLN A 37 -2.68 -2.73 12.93
C GLN A 37 -3.70 -2.41 11.84
N GLU A 38 -4.67 -3.28 11.65
CA GLU A 38 -5.75 -3.02 10.69
C GLU A 38 -6.38 -1.64 10.93
N GLY A 39 -6.52 -0.87 9.84
CA GLY A 39 -7.02 0.49 9.87
C GLY A 39 -6.10 1.51 10.55
N GLN A 40 -4.80 1.25 10.72
CA GLN A 40 -3.88 2.18 11.37
C GLN A 40 -3.86 3.56 10.69
N ILE A 41 -3.79 3.60 9.35
CA ILE A 41 -3.87 4.86 8.60
C ILE A 41 -5.20 5.58 8.92
N TRP A 42 -6.33 4.86 8.86
CA TRP A 42 -7.64 5.41 9.18
C TRP A 42 -7.72 5.96 10.62
N LYS A 43 -7.09 5.27 11.57
CA LYS A 43 -7.02 5.68 12.99
C LYS A 43 -6.15 6.93 13.19
N THR A 44 -5.18 7.19 12.31
CA THR A 44 -4.35 8.40 12.38
C THR A 44 -5.00 9.66 11.82
N LEU A 45 -6.10 9.53 11.06
CA LEU A 45 -6.79 10.67 10.46
C LEU A 45 -7.59 11.46 11.49
N THR A 46 -7.57 12.80 11.37
CA THR A 46 -8.51 13.67 12.08
C THR A 46 -9.93 13.45 11.57
N GLU A 47 -10.93 13.93 12.30
CA GLU A 47 -12.33 13.81 11.86
C GLU A 47 -12.58 14.56 10.55
N GLU A 48 -11.94 15.72 10.34
CA GLU A 48 -12.00 16.44 9.07
C GLU A 48 -11.43 15.59 7.92
N GLN A 49 -10.27 14.96 8.12
CA GLN A 49 -9.65 14.11 7.10
C GLN A 49 -10.48 12.86 6.79
N LYS A 50 -11.11 12.25 7.79
CA LYS A 50 -12.04 11.12 7.57
C LYS A 50 -13.25 11.56 6.76
N ASN A 51 -13.80 12.74 7.05
CA ASN A 51 -14.92 13.31 6.30
C ASN A 51 -14.54 13.55 4.83
N GLU A 52 -13.34 14.06 4.56
CA GLU A 52 -12.82 14.22 3.19
C GLU A 52 -12.71 12.89 2.44
N VAL A 53 -12.25 11.82 3.11
CA VAL A 53 -12.20 10.47 2.51
C VAL A 53 -13.61 9.97 2.17
N TYR A 54 -14.58 10.13 3.08
CA TYR A 54 -15.96 9.74 2.83
C TYR A 54 -16.61 10.57 1.71
N LEU A 55 -16.30 11.86 1.64
CA LEU A 55 -16.78 12.74 0.57
C LEU A 55 -16.22 12.30 -0.78
N SER A 56 -14.90 12.10 -0.86
CA SER A 56 -14.22 11.60 -2.06
C SER A 56 -14.81 10.28 -2.55
N TYR A 57 -15.11 9.36 -1.62
CA TYR A 57 -15.75 8.10 -1.95
C TYR A 57 -17.15 8.29 -2.57
N LYS A 58 -17.98 9.17 -2.01
CA LYS A 58 -19.29 9.49 -2.57
C LYS A 58 -19.17 10.15 -3.95
N GLU A 59 -18.26 11.10 -4.10
CA GLU A 59 -18.03 11.82 -5.36
C GLU A 59 -17.54 10.88 -6.46
N SER A 60 -16.72 9.87 -6.12
CA SER A 60 -16.23 8.87 -7.08
C SER A 60 -17.31 7.97 -7.68
N GLN A 61 -18.52 7.96 -7.10
CA GLN A 61 -19.64 7.21 -7.67
C GLN A 61 -20.28 7.91 -8.88
N ASP A 62 -19.96 9.18 -9.11
CA ASP A 62 -20.31 9.89 -10.35
C ASP A 62 -19.11 9.87 -11.29
N ASP A 63 -19.27 9.17 -12.42
CA ASP A 63 -18.24 9.04 -13.46
C ASP A 63 -17.72 10.40 -13.97
N LYS A 64 -18.52 11.48 -13.85
CA LYS A 64 -18.10 12.84 -14.23
C LYS A 64 -16.98 13.40 -13.36
N ASN A 65 -16.83 12.89 -12.14
CA ASN A 65 -15.77 13.29 -11.22
C ASN A 65 -14.49 12.46 -11.40
N LEU A 66 -14.53 11.44 -12.28
CA LEU A 66 -13.38 10.60 -12.55
C LEU A 66 -12.54 11.17 -13.70
N ILE A 67 -11.22 11.00 -13.59
CA ILE A 67 -10.28 11.31 -14.67
C ILE A 67 -10.04 10.05 -15.49
N ASP A 68 -9.99 10.21 -16.82
CA ASP A 68 -9.71 9.12 -17.72
C ASP A 68 -8.28 8.56 -17.52
N TRP A 69 -8.16 7.24 -17.58
CA TRP A 69 -6.89 6.54 -17.36
C TRP A 69 -5.78 6.97 -18.31
N GLU A 70 -6.08 7.22 -19.59
CA GLU A 70 -5.10 7.68 -20.58
C GLU A 70 -4.59 9.08 -20.25
N THR A 71 -5.38 9.88 -19.54
CA THR A 71 -4.97 11.21 -19.06
C THR A 71 -4.01 11.10 -17.89
N VAL A 72 -4.26 10.20 -16.93
CA VAL A 72 -3.37 9.96 -15.78
C VAL A 72 -2.00 9.45 -16.23
N LYS A 73 -1.97 8.47 -17.14
CA LYS A 73 -0.75 7.84 -17.66
C LYS A 73 0.18 8.80 -18.41
N LYS A 74 -0.35 9.88 -18.99
CA LYS A 74 0.48 10.89 -19.68
C LYS A 74 1.20 11.83 -18.70
N LYS A 75 0.72 11.93 -17.47
CA LYS A 75 1.23 12.86 -16.46
C LYS A 75 2.38 12.28 -15.64
N TYR A 76 2.49 10.95 -15.56
CA TYR A 76 3.46 10.20 -14.75
C TYR A 76 4.11 9.10 -15.58
#